data_AF-A0A2D6LW51-F1
#
_entry.id   AF-A0A2D6LW51-F1
#
_cell.length_a   1.000
_cell.length_b   1.000
_cell.length_c   1.000
_cell.angle_alpha   90.00
_cell.angle_beta   90.00
_cell.angle_gamma   90.00
#
_symmetry.space_group_name_H-M   'P 1'
#
loop_
_entity.id
_entity.type
_entity.pdbx_description
1 polymer ?
#
loop_
_entity_poly.entity_id
_entity_poly.type
_entity_poly.pdbx_seq_one_letter_code
_entity_poly.pdbx_strand_id
1 'polypeptide(L)'
;KIDIIRGFPVLFGFDIEESGKRKISRTFSAVRATQVYTAPLFILPMFFVGGFRGSSGLSETDVIIHERIERMGLTTELISVNDEEAFSIYLDNKDLEITNKFKFILNDYMNKDYSFVVSWISDINKFKEEQDKSSVKFVGNTLGVYVVFPTEDIYFPLKPTSIYGNKKIPVIIYVMDHVKPELSGKIKENSEVNYFLTNSFSGTEEIRDFFYSFEKEEFEINGVSKFLIDELKYTKIKIDVPSKYLTEDLWIKNVVPKKVSLMNFITDNNWLVGFIFLIISSCLASMFAGLIAFRDDEPSAKGFILFGVWNVLTLIGFIIATIFMKTLEDGWDKRKILFVFLFSVFFLIISYIFQNVLMLFF
;
A
#
# COMPACT_ATOMS: atom_id res chain seq x y z
N LYS A 1 8.57 16.34 -20.82
CA LYS A 1 9.82 15.54 -20.84
C LYS A 1 9.48 14.07 -21.05
N ILE A 2 10.26 13.32 -21.78
CA ILE A 2 10.31 11.85 -21.80
C ILE A 2 11.71 11.35 -21.39
N ASP A 3 11.84 10.06 -21.05
CA ASP A 3 13.13 9.34 -20.99
C ASP A 3 12.90 7.88 -21.44
N ILE A 4 13.91 7.17 -21.95
CA ILE A 4 13.86 5.71 -22.16
C ILE A 4 14.69 5.10 -21.05
N ILE A 5 14.04 4.61 -20.02
CA ILE A 5 14.68 4.15 -18.78
C ILE A 5 15.02 2.66 -18.83
N ARG A 6 16.22 2.29 -18.37
CA ARG A 6 16.58 0.90 -18.09
C ARG A 6 16.02 0.49 -16.73
N GLY A 7 15.19 -0.55 -16.72
CA GLY A 7 14.59 -1.08 -15.52
C GLY A 7 13.29 -0.40 -15.10
N PHE A 8 12.42 -1.18 -14.47
CA PHE A 8 11.22 -0.71 -13.78
C PHE A 8 11.43 -0.78 -12.26
N PRO A 9 10.93 0.19 -11.45
CA PRO A 9 11.07 0.12 -9.99
C PRO A 9 10.41 -1.15 -9.44
N VAL A 10 11.22 -2.07 -8.90
CA VAL A 10 10.73 -3.29 -8.26
C VAL A 10 10.34 -2.96 -6.83
N LEU A 11 9.04 -2.75 -6.61
CA LEU A 11 8.48 -2.30 -5.33
C LEU A 11 8.16 -3.51 -4.43
N PHE A 12 8.88 -3.62 -3.31
CA PHE A 12 8.72 -4.66 -2.30
C PHE A 12 8.07 -4.11 -1.02
N GLY A 13 6.86 -3.56 -1.14
CA GLY A 13 6.07 -3.12 0.01
C GLY A 13 5.28 -4.24 0.69
N PHE A 14 4.90 -4.03 1.94
CA PHE A 14 3.86 -4.83 2.61
C PHE A 14 2.50 -4.21 2.32
N ASP A 15 1.49 -5.03 2.02
CA ASP A 15 0.10 -4.53 1.96
C ASP A 15 -0.31 -4.03 3.35
N ILE A 16 -0.85 -2.82 3.41
CA ILE A 16 -1.15 -2.10 4.65
C ILE A 16 -2.34 -2.69 5.38
N GLU A 17 -3.27 -3.31 4.66
CA GLU A 17 -4.40 -4.02 5.27
C GLU A 17 -3.89 -5.32 5.93
N GLU A 18 -3.04 -6.08 5.26
CA GLU A 18 -2.37 -7.24 5.89
C GLU A 18 -1.48 -6.84 7.06
N SER A 19 -0.70 -5.76 6.91
CA SER A 19 0.20 -5.24 7.93
C SER A 19 -0.58 -4.75 9.16
N GLY A 20 -1.68 -4.02 8.95
CA GLY A 20 -2.61 -3.59 9.98
C GLY A 20 -3.27 -4.77 10.69
N LYS A 21 -3.83 -5.74 9.96
CA LYS A 21 -4.39 -6.99 10.51
C LYS A 21 -3.36 -7.76 11.35
N ARG A 22 -2.11 -7.84 10.88
CA ARG A 22 -0.98 -8.48 11.58
C ARG A 22 -0.55 -7.71 12.83
N LYS A 23 -0.50 -6.38 12.78
CA LYS A 23 -0.22 -5.51 13.94
C LYS A 23 -1.34 -5.59 14.97
N ILE A 24 -2.62 -5.54 14.58
CA ILE A 24 -3.78 -5.77 15.45
C ILE A 24 -3.67 -7.12 16.17
N SER A 25 -3.45 -8.21 15.44
CA SER A 25 -3.34 -9.55 16.04
C SER A 25 -2.17 -9.67 17.04
N ARG A 26 -1.02 -9.06 16.75
CA ARG A 26 0.11 -8.95 17.69
C ARG A 26 -0.24 -8.10 18.92
N THR A 27 -0.81 -6.92 18.71
CA THR A 27 -1.24 -6.02 19.78
C THR A 27 -2.23 -6.70 20.73
N PHE A 28 -3.29 -7.34 20.21
CA PHE A 28 -4.24 -8.07 21.06
C PHE A 28 -3.65 -9.29 21.75
N SER A 29 -2.62 -9.91 21.18
CA SER A 29 -1.88 -10.98 21.85
C SER A 29 -1.02 -10.46 23.00
N ALA A 30 -0.41 -9.27 22.86
CA ALA A 30 0.25 -8.57 23.96
C ALA A 30 -0.74 -8.12 25.05
N VAL A 31 -1.91 -7.60 24.67
CA VAL A 31 -3.00 -7.26 25.62
C VAL A 31 -3.46 -8.49 26.41
N ARG A 32 -3.58 -9.66 25.77
CA ARG A 32 -3.86 -10.92 26.49
C ARG A 32 -2.70 -11.38 27.38
N ALA A 33 -1.46 -11.16 26.95
CA ALA A 33 -0.28 -11.54 27.72
C ALA A 33 -0.11 -10.78 29.04
N THR A 34 -0.81 -9.65 29.28
CA THR A 34 -0.76 -8.96 30.60
C THR A 34 -1.46 -9.75 31.72
N GLN A 35 -2.27 -10.76 31.39
CA GLN A 35 -2.98 -11.65 32.31
C GLN A 35 -2.09 -12.81 32.82
N VAL A 36 -0.81 -12.54 33.10
CA VAL A 36 0.26 -13.57 33.16
C VAL A 36 -0.05 -14.75 34.08
N TYR A 37 -0.43 -15.86 33.45
CA TYR A 37 -0.13 -17.23 33.86
C TYR A 37 0.62 -17.97 32.74
N THR A 38 1.58 -17.32 32.07
CA THR A 38 2.46 -17.99 31.08
C THR A 38 3.74 -17.21 30.75
N ALA A 39 4.84 -17.64 31.35
CA ALA A 39 6.22 -17.46 30.90
C ALA A 39 7.07 -18.51 31.66
N PRO A 40 8.18 -19.07 31.13
CA PRO A 40 8.91 -18.63 29.93
C PRO A 40 8.98 -19.69 28.80
N LEU A 41 9.02 -19.24 27.53
CA LEU A 41 9.74 -19.83 26.38
C LEU A 41 9.25 -19.21 25.06
N PHE A 42 10.05 -18.32 24.44
CA PHE A 42 10.11 -18.09 22.99
C PHE A 42 11.27 -17.12 22.67
N ILE A 43 12.34 -17.61 22.02
CA ILE A 43 13.54 -16.83 21.67
C ILE A 43 14.04 -17.26 20.29
N LEU A 44 14.12 -16.30 19.34
CA LEU A 44 14.78 -16.38 18.01
C LEU A 44 14.25 -17.46 17.01
N PRO A 45 14.73 -17.50 15.74
CA PRO A 45 15.61 -16.58 15.00
C PRO A 45 15.04 -16.06 13.65
N MET A 46 15.63 -14.97 13.10
CA MET A 46 16.28 -14.98 11.74
C MET A 46 16.98 -13.64 11.41
N PHE A 47 18.02 -13.70 10.57
CA PHE A 47 18.72 -12.57 9.91
C PHE A 47 19.23 -13.04 8.53
N PHE A 48 19.24 -12.16 7.51
CA PHE A 48 20.20 -12.15 6.38
C PHE A 48 20.08 -10.82 5.56
N VAL A 49 20.89 -10.60 4.51
CA VAL A 49 21.40 -9.27 4.08
C VAL A 49 21.31 -8.99 2.56
N GLY A 50 21.14 -7.71 2.14
CA GLY A 50 21.54 -7.20 0.81
C GLY A 50 20.54 -6.25 0.11
N GLY A 51 20.98 -5.34 -0.78
CA GLY A 51 20.06 -4.46 -1.55
C GLY A 51 20.66 -3.44 -2.56
N PHE A 52 19.79 -2.51 -2.99
CA PHE A 52 20.03 -1.25 -3.74
C PHE A 52 20.36 -1.30 -5.28
N ARG A 53 19.36 -0.88 -6.11
CA ARG A 53 19.35 0.15 -7.21
C ARG A 53 20.25 0.05 -8.52
N GLY A 54 19.88 0.71 -9.65
CA GLY A 54 20.45 0.72 -11.07
C GLY A 54 21.43 1.88 -11.55
N SER A 55 21.32 2.75 -12.61
CA SER A 55 20.36 3.05 -13.76
C SER A 55 20.48 4.56 -14.34
N SER A 56 20.57 4.95 -15.68
CA SER A 56 20.50 6.38 -16.27
C SER A 56 20.37 6.74 -17.87
N GLY A 57 19.34 7.52 -18.39
CA GLY A 57 19.23 8.70 -19.40
C GLY A 57 19.29 8.82 -21.02
N LEU A 58 18.24 9.35 -21.73
CA LEU A 58 18.07 10.27 -22.99
C LEU A 58 18.80 10.09 -24.40
N SER A 59 18.51 10.68 -25.63
CA SER A 59 17.54 11.58 -26.41
C SER A 59 17.62 11.32 -28.00
N GLU A 60 17.18 11.99 -29.13
CA GLU A 60 16.44 13.24 -29.60
C GLU A 60 15.90 13.18 -31.14
N THR A 61 15.05 14.12 -31.68
CA THR A 61 14.68 14.58 -33.12
C THR A 61 13.24 14.55 -33.76
N ASP A 62 12.72 15.73 -34.20
CA ASP A 62 11.51 16.16 -35.01
C ASP A 62 10.93 15.27 -36.16
N VAL A 63 9.70 15.39 -36.75
CA VAL A 63 8.33 16.04 -36.58
C VAL A 63 8.16 17.49 -36.04
N ILE A 64 7.10 17.81 -35.26
CA ILE A 64 7.24 18.63 -34.04
C ILE A 64 7.33 17.60 -32.94
N ILE A 65 8.55 17.13 -32.74
CA ILE A 65 8.88 16.27 -31.65
C ILE A 65 9.47 17.21 -30.60
N HIS A 66 8.64 17.54 -29.61
CA HIS A 66 9.08 18.33 -28.46
C HIS A 66 10.23 17.64 -27.72
N GLU A 67 10.30 16.30 -27.82
CA GLU A 67 11.44 15.48 -27.42
C GLU A 67 11.35 14.05 -28.01
N ARG A 68 12.42 13.55 -28.65
CA ARG A 68 12.55 12.13 -29.05
C ARG A 68 13.66 11.47 -28.27
N ILE A 69 13.73 10.15 -28.35
CA ILE A 69 14.78 9.36 -27.75
C ILE A 69 15.12 8.19 -28.64
N GLU A 70 16.39 7.97 -28.95
CA GLU A 70 16.89 6.75 -29.58
C GLU A 70 17.87 6.03 -28.65
N ARG A 71 17.36 5.10 -27.84
CA ARG A 71 18.12 4.44 -26.79
C ARG A 71 17.79 2.97 -26.69
N MET A 72 18.84 2.15 -26.52
CA MET A 72 18.70 0.72 -26.22
C MET A 72 17.80 -0.04 -27.21
N GLY A 73 17.82 0.34 -28.49
CA GLY A 73 17.02 -0.27 -29.57
C GLY A 73 15.56 0.16 -29.62
N LEU A 74 15.11 1.06 -28.74
CA LEU A 74 13.84 1.77 -28.84
C LEU A 74 14.03 3.15 -29.47
N THR A 75 13.03 3.57 -30.24
CA THR A 75 12.77 4.98 -30.52
C THR A 75 11.48 5.40 -29.83
N THR A 76 11.47 6.57 -29.19
CA THR A 76 10.29 7.21 -28.58
C THR A 76 10.19 8.64 -29.06
N GLU A 77 8.98 9.14 -29.34
CA GLU A 77 8.73 10.48 -29.87
C GLU A 77 7.56 11.12 -29.09
N LEU A 78 7.79 12.26 -28.42
CA LEU A 78 6.78 13.10 -27.76
C LEU A 78 6.30 14.16 -28.77
N ILE A 79 5.09 13.95 -29.30
CA ILE A 79 4.59 14.68 -30.47
C ILE A 79 3.28 15.41 -30.16
N SER A 80 3.12 16.62 -30.69
CA SER A 80 1.80 17.23 -30.86
C SER A 80 1.42 17.14 -32.32
N VAL A 81 0.19 16.71 -32.60
CA VAL A 81 -0.34 16.59 -33.95
C VAL A 81 -1.74 17.17 -33.97
N ASN A 82 -2.00 18.06 -34.93
CA ASN A 82 -3.18 18.92 -34.93
C ASN A 82 -4.41 18.27 -35.59
N ASP A 83 -4.24 17.18 -36.32
CA ASP A 83 -5.31 16.50 -37.05
C ASP A 83 -5.04 14.99 -37.22
N GLU A 84 -6.12 14.24 -37.50
CA GLU A 84 -6.12 12.78 -37.64
C GLU A 84 -5.29 12.32 -38.86
N GLU A 85 -5.27 13.11 -39.94
CA GLU A 85 -4.62 12.77 -41.20
C GLU A 85 -3.10 12.88 -41.07
N ALA A 86 -2.60 13.96 -40.47
CA ALA A 86 -1.20 14.13 -40.10
C ALA A 86 -0.72 13.05 -39.12
N PHE A 87 -1.55 12.60 -38.18
CA PHE A 87 -1.18 11.51 -37.26
C PHE A 87 -1.16 10.14 -37.97
N SER A 88 -2.06 9.90 -38.92
CA SER A 88 -1.99 8.74 -39.81
C SER A 88 -0.72 8.78 -40.64
N ILE A 89 -0.53 9.84 -41.45
CA ILE A 89 0.65 10.02 -42.31
C ILE A 89 1.94 9.87 -41.51
N TYR A 90 1.99 10.40 -40.29
CA TYR A 90 3.13 10.21 -39.39
C TYR A 90 3.40 8.73 -39.04
N LEU A 91 2.40 7.94 -38.67
CA LEU A 91 2.56 6.51 -38.35
C LEU A 91 2.75 5.64 -39.61
N ASP A 92 2.04 5.96 -40.69
CA ASP A 92 2.17 5.29 -41.99
C ASP A 92 3.60 5.48 -42.54
N ASN A 93 4.23 6.65 -42.32
CA ASN A 93 5.66 6.92 -42.59
C ASN A 93 6.65 6.19 -41.66
N LYS A 94 6.17 5.43 -40.66
CA LYS A 94 6.97 4.55 -39.78
C LYS A 94 6.64 3.07 -40.01
N ASP A 95 5.93 2.73 -41.09
CA ASP A 95 5.38 1.40 -41.41
C ASP A 95 4.36 0.88 -40.36
N LEU A 96 3.66 1.78 -39.65
CA LEU A 96 2.70 1.46 -38.57
C LEU A 96 1.23 1.69 -38.99
N GLU A 97 0.69 0.83 -39.86
CA GLU A 97 -0.70 0.89 -40.32
C GLU A 97 -1.72 0.97 -39.15
N ILE A 98 -2.48 2.06 -39.06
CA ILE A 98 -3.54 2.23 -38.04
C ILE A 98 -4.96 2.01 -38.59
N THR A 99 -5.65 1.03 -38.00
CA THR A 99 -7.05 0.73 -38.38
C THR A 99 -8.00 1.90 -38.11
N ASN A 100 -9.05 2.04 -38.94
CA ASN A 100 -10.08 3.09 -38.78
C ASN A 100 -10.77 3.06 -37.39
N LYS A 101 -10.86 1.89 -36.73
CA LYS A 101 -11.37 1.80 -35.35
C LYS A 101 -10.40 2.48 -34.36
N PHE A 102 -9.09 2.40 -34.58
CA PHE A 102 -8.10 3.07 -33.74
C PHE A 102 -8.12 4.59 -33.96
N LYS A 103 -8.24 5.04 -35.22
CA LYS A 103 -8.45 6.46 -35.56
C LYS A 103 -9.64 7.06 -34.80
N PHE A 104 -10.79 6.38 -34.81
CA PHE A 104 -11.97 6.81 -34.03
C PHE A 104 -11.71 6.92 -32.51
N ILE A 105 -10.87 6.04 -31.93
CA ILE A 105 -10.47 6.13 -30.51
C ILE A 105 -9.53 7.32 -30.27
N LEU A 106 -8.62 7.61 -31.21
CA LEU A 106 -7.68 8.72 -31.11
C LEU A 106 -8.33 10.10 -31.25
N ASN A 107 -9.43 10.21 -32.00
CA ASN A 107 -10.21 11.45 -32.14
C ASN A 107 -10.81 11.94 -30.81
N ASP A 108 -10.78 11.10 -29.77
CA ASP A 108 -11.15 11.51 -28.42
C ASP A 108 -10.03 12.29 -27.68
N TYR A 109 -8.83 12.36 -28.25
CA TYR A 109 -7.66 13.12 -27.77
C TYR A 109 -7.20 14.21 -28.75
N MET A 110 -7.38 14.02 -30.07
CA MET A 110 -7.08 15.04 -31.08
C MET A 110 -7.82 16.34 -30.80
N ASN A 111 -7.16 17.49 -31.02
CA ASN A 111 -7.71 18.84 -30.81
C ASN A 111 -8.21 19.14 -29.38
N LYS A 112 -7.62 18.50 -28.37
CA LYS A 112 -7.91 18.73 -26.93
C LYS A 112 -6.63 18.94 -26.11
N ASP A 113 -5.64 19.63 -26.68
CA ASP A 113 -4.34 19.97 -26.07
C ASP A 113 -3.49 18.79 -25.54
N TYR A 114 -3.74 17.57 -26.02
CA TYR A 114 -2.91 16.39 -25.72
C TYR A 114 -1.62 16.38 -26.56
N SER A 115 -0.51 15.99 -25.92
CA SER A 115 0.66 15.44 -26.60
C SER A 115 0.64 13.91 -26.54
N PHE A 116 1.07 13.26 -27.61
CA PHE A 116 1.18 11.80 -27.71
C PHE A 116 2.61 11.37 -27.44
N VAL A 117 2.79 10.26 -26.73
CA VAL A 117 4.10 9.58 -26.60
C VAL A 117 4.04 8.30 -27.42
N VAL A 118 4.68 8.31 -28.58
CA VAL A 118 4.73 7.19 -29.52
C VAL A 118 6.05 6.47 -29.34
N SER A 119 6.07 5.14 -29.32
CA SER A 119 7.34 4.39 -29.20
C SER A 119 7.29 3.03 -29.87
N TRP A 120 8.40 2.65 -30.48
CA TRP A 120 8.59 1.36 -31.16
C TRP A 120 10.03 0.88 -31.02
N ILE A 121 10.27 -0.37 -31.41
CA ILE A 121 11.60 -0.98 -31.45
C ILE A 121 12.22 -0.65 -32.81
N SER A 122 13.21 0.25 -32.83
CA SER A 122 13.94 0.67 -34.04
C SER A 122 15.13 -0.23 -34.38
N ASP A 123 15.72 -0.90 -33.39
CA ASP A 123 16.71 -1.97 -33.59
C ASP A 123 16.40 -3.15 -32.65
N ILE A 124 15.83 -4.20 -33.23
CA ILE A 124 15.43 -5.42 -32.50
C ILE A 124 16.60 -6.21 -31.93
N ASN A 125 17.81 -6.08 -32.50
CA ASN A 125 19.00 -6.78 -32.02
C ASN A 125 19.60 -6.02 -30.83
N LYS A 126 19.78 -4.71 -30.95
CA LYS A 126 20.19 -3.84 -29.82
C LYS A 126 19.17 -3.86 -28.70
N PHE A 127 17.87 -3.91 -28.99
CA PHE A 127 16.81 -4.05 -28.00
C PHE A 127 16.94 -5.32 -27.17
N LYS A 128 17.11 -6.48 -27.83
CA LYS A 128 17.34 -7.76 -27.15
C LYS A 128 18.64 -7.74 -26.36
N GLU A 129 19.74 -7.30 -26.99
CA GLU A 129 21.05 -7.24 -26.35
C GLU A 129 21.04 -6.34 -25.10
N GLU A 130 20.31 -5.23 -25.12
CA GLU A 130 20.23 -4.27 -24.01
C GLU A 130 19.25 -4.71 -22.91
N GLN A 131 18.29 -5.60 -23.22
CA GLN A 131 17.57 -6.40 -22.22
C GLN A 131 18.47 -7.50 -21.63
N ASP A 132 19.24 -8.22 -22.43
CA ASP A 132 20.12 -9.30 -21.95
C ASP A 132 21.31 -8.78 -21.13
N LYS A 133 21.79 -7.56 -21.39
CA LYS A 133 22.95 -6.89 -20.74
C LYS A 133 22.76 -6.50 -19.27
N SER A 134 21.58 -6.68 -18.66
CA SER A 134 21.39 -6.30 -17.25
C SER A 134 22.21 -7.19 -16.30
N SER A 135 23.29 -6.63 -15.75
CA SER A 135 24.11 -7.27 -14.71
C SER A 135 23.45 -7.29 -13.32
N VAL A 136 22.32 -6.60 -13.14
CA VAL A 136 21.66 -6.40 -11.85
C VAL A 136 20.44 -7.33 -11.72
N LYS A 137 20.65 -8.53 -11.16
CA LYS A 137 19.61 -9.58 -10.95
C LYS A 137 18.33 -9.16 -10.21
N PHE A 138 18.29 -7.95 -9.64
CA PHE A 138 17.20 -7.45 -8.79
C PHE A 138 16.45 -6.25 -9.40
N VAL A 139 16.91 -5.70 -10.52
CA VAL A 139 16.17 -4.70 -11.31
C VAL A 139 15.78 -5.39 -12.61
N GLY A 140 14.47 -5.55 -12.84
CA GLY A 140 13.99 -6.30 -14.00
C GLY A 140 14.46 -5.66 -15.31
N ASN A 141 14.91 -6.48 -16.26
CA ASN A 141 15.55 -6.10 -17.52
C ASN A 141 14.65 -5.32 -18.51
N THR A 142 13.48 -4.87 -18.08
CA THR A 142 12.49 -4.15 -18.87
C THR A 142 13.00 -2.75 -19.22
N LEU A 143 13.08 -2.44 -20.50
CA LEU A 143 13.18 -1.06 -20.98
C LEU A 143 11.80 -0.41 -20.86
N GLY A 144 11.73 0.75 -20.20
CA GLY A 144 10.50 1.51 -20.00
C GLY A 144 10.56 2.88 -20.66
N VAL A 145 9.40 3.43 -21.03
CA VAL A 145 9.28 4.85 -21.38
C VAL A 145 8.85 5.61 -20.13
N TYR A 146 9.64 6.59 -19.75
CA TYR A 146 9.36 7.57 -18.71
C TYR A 146 8.76 8.83 -19.34
N VAL A 147 7.82 9.48 -18.64
CA VAL A 147 7.14 10.69 -19.12
C VAL A 147 6.92 11.63 -17.92
N VAL A 148 7.18 12.92 -18.12
CA VAL A 148 6.84 14.00 -17.19
C VAL A 148 6.04 15.05 -17.94
N PHE A 149 4.82 15.29 -17.47
CA PHE A 149 3.89 16.28 -17.94
C PHE A 149 3.20 16.94 -16.73
N PRO A 150 2.84 18.24 -16.80
CA PRO A 150 2.01 18.87 -15.77
C PRO A 150 0.58 18.34 -15.84
N THR A 151 -0.06 18.14 -14.68
CA THR A 151 -1.48 17.77 -14.57
C THR A 151 -2.02 18.18 -13.21
N GLU A 152 -3.32 18.47 -13.10
CA GLU A 152 -3.98 18.81 -11.83
C GLU A 152 -4.40 17.56 -11.05
N ASP A 153 -5.02 16.59 -11.73
CA ASP A 153 -5.36 15.26 -11.21
C ASP A 153 -4.45 14.19 -11.83
N ILE A 154 -4.26 13.05 -11.14
CA ILE A 154 -3.43 11.96 -11.67
C ILE A 154 -4.23 11.20 -12.74
N TYR A 155 -3.62 11.03 -13.91
CA TYR A 155 -4.27 10.52 -15.13
C TYR A 155 -3.51 9.32 -15.70
N PHE A 156 -4.25 8.31 -16.19
CA PHE A 156 -3.69 7.20 -16.97
C PHE A 156 -4.60 6.84 -18.16
N PRO A 157 -4.10 6.85 -19.41
CA PRO A 157 -4.90 6.54 -20.60
C PRO A 157 -5.24 5.05 -20.67
N LEU A 158 -6.51 4.74 -20.91
CA LEU A 158 -7.04 3.38 -21.08
C LEU A 158 -7.77 3.18 -22.41
N LYS A 159 -8.39 4.22 -23.00
CA LYS A 159 -9.17 4.04 -24.26
C LYS A 159 -8.37 3.45 -25.42
N PRO A 160 -7.09 3.79 -25.66
CA PRO A 160 -6.31 3.20 -26.75
C PRO A 160 -6.29 1.67 -26.69
N THR A 161 -6.26 1.08 -25.49
CA THR A 161 -6.27 -0.37 -25.28
C THR A 161 -7.59 -1.01 -25.72
N SER A 162 -8.72 -0.29 -25.79
CA SER A 162 -10.01 -0.83 -26.23
C SER A 162 -10.05 -1.34 -27.68
N ILE A 163 -9.03 -1.00 -28.48
CA ILE A 163 -8.85 -1.49 -29.83
C ILE A 163 -8.92 -3.03 -29.91
N TYR A 164 -8.32 -3.73 -28.94
CA TYR A 164 -8.23 -5.20 -28.90
C TYR A 164 -9.54 -5.94 -28.52
N GLY A 165 -10.63 -5.21 -28.23
CA GLY A 165 -11.98 -5.78 -28.17
C GLY A 165 -12.18 -6.82 -27.07
N ASN A 166 -12.48 -8.07 -27.42
CA ASN A 166 -12.74 -9.13 -26.43
C ASN A 166 -11.47 -9.68 -25.74
N LYS A 167 -10.26 -9.34 -26.21
CA LYS A 167 -9.00 -9.78 -25.60
C LYS A 167 -8.87 -9.16 -24.19
N LYS A 168 -8.51 -9.96 -23.18
CA LYS A 168 -8.03 -9.43 -21.88
C LYS A 168 -6.60 -8.93 -22.06
N ILE A 169 -6.31 -7.73 -21.57
CA ILE A 169 -4.95 -7.18 -21.46
C ILE A 169 -4.80 -6.68 -20.03
N PRO A 170 -4.09 -7.41 -19.15
CA PRO A 170 -3.87 -6.98 -17.78
C PRO A 170 -3.06 -5.68 -17.73
N VAL A 171 -3.61 -4.65 -17.10
CA VAL A 171 -2.92 -3.39 -16.83
C VAL A 171 -2.53 -3.35 -15.36
N ILE A 172 -1.28 -3.03 -15.05
CA ILE A 172 -0.80 -2.85 -13.68
C ILE A 172 -0.18 -1.46 -13.58
N ILE A 173 -0.81 -0.60 -12.79
CA ILE A 173 -0.41 0.79 -12.56
C ILE A 173 0.10 0.90 -11.13
N TYR A 174 1.28 1.51 -10.95
CA TYR A 174 1.83 1.85 -9.65
C TYR A 174 1.81 3.37 -9.54
N VAL A 175 0.99 3.90 -8.65
CA VAL A 175 0.92 5.33 -8.35
C VAL A 175 1.64 5.56 -7.02
N MET A 176 2.46 6.59 -6.95
CA MET A 176 3.17 6.93 -5.71
C MET A 176 2.20 7.54 -4.69
N ASP A 177 2.44 7.27 -3.41
CA ASP A 177 1.55 7.51 -2.27
C ASP A 177 0.19 6.77 -2.32
N HIS A 178 -0.64 6.98 -1.30
CA HIS A 178 -1.96 6.36 -1.13
C HIS A 178 -3.06 7.22 -1.75
N VAL A 179 -3.48 6.85 -2.96
CA VAL A 179 -4.38 7.63 -3.81
C VAL A 179 -5.66 6.87 -4.12
N LYS A 180 -6.72 7.57 -4.55
CA LYS A 180 -8.03 6.95 -4.79
C LYS A 180 -8.38 6.95 -6.29
N PRO A 181 -8.31 5.79 -7.00
CA PRO A 181 -8.76 5.70 -8.39
C PRO A 181 -10.29 5.78 -8.52
N GLU A 182 -10.76 6.42 -9.59
CA GLU A 182 -12.18 6.57 -9.91
C GLU A 182 -12.67 5.44 -10.84
N LEU A 183 -12.65 4.22 -10.32
CA LEU A 183 -13.05 3.04 -11.08
C LEU A 183 -14.58 3.00 -11.31
N SER A 184 -14.98 2.97 -12.59
CA SER A 184 -16.38 2.88 -13.05
C SER A 184 -16.74 1.47 -13.55
N GLY A 185 -18.05 1.22 -13.71
CA GLY A 185 -18.62 0.09 -14.47
C GLY A 185 -17.93 -1.28 -14.31
N LYS A 186 -17.65 -1.93 -15.45
CA LYS A 186 -17.02 -3.26 -15.50
C LYS A 186 -15.54 -3.28 -15.12
N ILE A 187 -14.86 -2.13 -15.20
CA ILE A 187 -13.49 -1.97 -14.71
C ILE A 187 -13.48 -2.20 -13.20
N LYS A 188 -14.34 -1.49 -12.46
CA LYS A 188 -14.47 -1.58 -11.00
C LYS A 188 -14.75 -3.00 -10.48
N GLU A 189 -15.58 -3.76 -11.19
CA GLU A 189 -15.90 -5.16 -10.82
C GLU A 189 -14.71 -6.13 -10.95
N ASN A 190 -13.71 -5.80 -11.78
CA ASN A 190 -12.60 -6.69 -12.14
C ASN A 190 -11.24 -6.00 -11.96
N SER A 191 -11.14 -5.13 -10.94
CA SER A 191 -9.92 -4.42 -10.60
C SER A 191 -9.58 -4.58 -9.11
N GLU A 192 -8.30 -4.81 -8.83
CA GLU A 192 -7.73 -4.86 -7.49
C GLU A 192 -7.03 -3.53 -7.21
N VAL A 193 -7.27 -2.94 -6.03
CA VAL A 193 -6.61 -1.71 -5.58
C VAL A 193 -6.02 -1.95 -4.20
N ASN A 194 -4.69 -2.07 -4.14
CA ASN A 194 -3.93 -2.40 -2.93
C ASN A 194 -3.01 -1.24 -2.54
N TYR A 195 -2.76 -1.11 -1.23
CA TYR A 195 -2.03 0.01 -0.65
C TYR A 195 -0.83 -0.53 0.10
N PHE A 196 0.36 -0.04 -0.23
CA PHE A 196 1.61 -0.63 0.18
C PHE A 196 2.52 0.37 0.88
N LEU A 197 3.20 -0.11 1.93
CA LEU A 197 4.30 0.59 2.58
C LEU A 197 5.60 -0.18 2.37
N THR A 198 6.60 0.49 1.82
CA THR A 198 7.99 -0.02 1.76
C THR A 198 8.81 0.71 2.83
N ASN A 199 9.36 -0.01 3.80
CA ASN A 199 10.11 0.62 4.88
C ASN A 199 11.32 1.43 4.36
N SER A 200 12.03 0.91 3.35
CA SER A 200 13.10 1.62 2.63
C SER A 200 13.22 1.07 1.19
N PHE A 201 13.29 1.95 0.18
CA PHE A 201 13.23 1.60 -1.25
C PHE A 201 14.61 1.54 -1.96
N SER A 202 14.67 1.02 -3.21
CA SER A 202 15.90 0.66 -3.93
C SER A 202 15.95 0.82 -5.49
N GLY A 203 15.99 2.03 -6.09
CA GLY A 203 16.24 2.31 -7.55
C GLY A 203 16.96 3.66 -7.87
N THR A 204 17.92 3.80 -8.83
CA THR A 204 18.81 5.02 -8.98
C THR A 204 18.43 5.92 -10.16
N GLU A 205 19.40 6.59 -10.79
CA GLU A 205 19.36 7.89 -11.45
C GLU A 205 18.36 8.01 -12.63
N GLU A 206 18.11 6.97 -13.44
CA GLU A 206 16.95 6.91 -14.38
C GLU A 206 15.62 7.07 -13.66
N ILE A 207 15.46 6.32 -12.57
CA ILE A 207 14.27 6.33 -11.75
C ILE A 207 14.41 7.29 -10.56
N ARG A 208 15.50 8.06 -10.45
CA ARG A 208 15.65 9.18 -9.50
C ARG A 208 14.71 10.31 -9.86
N ASP A 209 14.60 10.59 -11.16
CA ASP A 209 13.60 11.49 -11.72
C ASP A 209 12.19 10.95 -11.44
N PHE A 210 11.93 9.65 -11.58
CA PHE A 210 10.62 9.04 -11.28
C PHE A 210 10.15 9.29 -9.83
N PHE A 211 11.07 9.39 -8.86
CA PHE A 211 10.75 9.75 -7.47
C PHE A 211 11.11 11.21 -7.14
N TYR A 212 11.04 12.17 -8.08
CA TYR A 212 11.48 13.57 -7.88
C TYR A 212 10.92 14.26 -6.62
N SER A 213 9.69 13.91 -6.20
CA SER A 213 8.96 14.51 -5.08
C SER A 213 9.31 13.97 -3.68
N PHE A 214 10.15 12.95 -3.58
CA PHE A 214 10.54 12.33 -2.30
C PHE A 214 11.86 12.90 -1.78
N GLU A 215 12.01 12.94 -0.44
CA GLU A 215 13.30 13.15 0.21
C GLU A 215 14.23 11.94 0.00
N LYS A 216 15.54 12.19 -0.07
CA LYS A 216 16.54 11.22 -0.56
C LYS A 216 17.85 11.35 0.19
N GLU A 217 18.33 10.25 0.77
CA GLU A 217 19.74 10.14 1.20
C GLU A 217 20.57 9.57 0.06
N GLU A 218 21.74 10.12 -0.25
CA GLU A 218 22.61 9.67 -1.34
C GLU A 218 23.88 8.99 -0.81
N PHE A 219 24.27 7.88 -1.43
CA PHE A 219 25.45 7.09 -1.10
C PHE A 219 25.94 6.30 -2.32
N GLU A 220 26.96 5.45 -2.14
CA GLU A 220 27.55 4.64 -3.21
C GLU A 220 27.76 3.20 -2.74
N ILE A 221 27.60 2.21 -3.63
CA ILE A 221 28.10 0.85 -3.41
C ILE A 221 28.85 0.42 -4.68
N ASN A 222 30.14 0.09 -4.53
CA ASN A 222 30.99 -0.49 -5.57
C ASN A 222 31.05 0.35 -6.88
N GLY A 223 31.19 1.68 -6.80
CA GLY A 223 31.20 2.57 -7.97
C GLY A 223 29.82 2.90 -8.53
N VAL A 224 28.73 2.49 -7.86
CA VAL A 224 27.35 2.76 -8.28
C VAL A 224 26.69 3.73 -7.30
N SER A 225 26.43 4.96 -7.75
CA SER A 225 25.70 6.00 -7.01
C SER A 225 24.25 5.60 -6.78
N LYS A 226 23.77 5.74 -5.55
CA LYS A 226 22.52 5.17 -5.04
C LYS A 226 21.85 6.11 -4.06
N PHE A 227 20.58 6.46 -4.29
CA PHE A 227 19.81 7.16 -3.27
C PHE A 227 19.09 6.21 -2.29
N LEU A 228 18.27 6.75 -1.39
CA LEU A 228 17.45 6.06 -0.40
C LEU A 228 16.08 6.77 -0.33
N ILE A 229 14.99 6.07 0.00
CA ILE A 229 13.70 6.67 0.37
C ILE A 229 13.12 5.77 1.45
N ASP A 230 12.91 6.30 2.64
CA ASP A 230 12.21 5.59 3.71
C ASP A 230 10.70 5.82 3.64
N GLU A 231 9.95 4.85 4.17
CA GLU A 231 8.48 4.83 4.18
C GLU A 231 7.82 5.12 2.81
N LEU A 232 8.39 4.64 1.71
CA LEU A 232 7.81 4.79 0.38
C LEU A 232 6.43 4.12 0.31
N LYS A 233 5.41 4.97 0.32
CA LYS A 233 3.98 4.66 0.18
C LYS A 233 3.64 4.58 -1.31
N TYR A 234 2.84 3.60 -1.71
CA TYR A 234 2.34 3.49 -3.08
C TYR A 234 1.00 2.76 -3.17
N THR A 235 0.25 3.06 -4.22
CA THR A 235 -1.00 2.40 -4.58
C THR A 235 -0.77 1.55 -5.83
N LYS A 236 -1.15 0.27 -5.76
CA LYS A 236 -1.12 -0.65 -6.90
C LYS A 236 -2.55 -0.85 -7.40
N ILE A 237 -2.78 -0.53 -8.67
CA ILE A 237 -4.05 -0.73 -9.35
C ILE A 237 -3.82 -1.80 -10.42
N LYS A 238 -4.53 -2.92 -10.33
CA LYS A 238 -4.49 -4.00 -11.32
C LYS A 238 -5.86 -4.12 -11.96
N ILE A 239 -5.93 -4.06 -13.28
CA ILE A 239 -7.15 -4.13 -14.08
C ILE A 239 -7.06 -5.37 -14.97
N ASP A 240 -8.02 -6.29 -14.89
CA ASP A 240 -8.09 -7.48 -15.77
C ASP A 240 -9.49 -7.63 -16.40
N VAL A 241 -9.83 -6.69 -17.29
CA VAL A 241 -11.05 -6.75 -18.13
C VAL A 241 -10.74 -7.11 -19.58
N PRO A 242 -11.71 -7.69 -20.31
CA PRO A 242 -11.76 -7.59 -21.77
C PRO A 242 -11.65 -6.12 -22.22
N SER A 243 -10.72 -5.82 -23.11
CA SER A 243 -10.33 -4.46 -23.51
C SER A 243 -11.49 -3.57 -23.94
N LYS A 244 -12.56 -4.12 -24.52
CA LYS A 244 -13.79 -3.39 -24.91
C LYS A 244 -14.51 -2.64 -23.78
N TYR A 245 -14.16 -2.90 -22.52
CA TYR A 245 -14.69 -2.18 -21.36
C TYR A 245 -13.78 -1.03 -20.89
N LEU A 246 -12.62 -0.85 -21.51
CA LEU A 246 -11.70 0.27 -21.30
C LEU A 246 -12.16 1.48 -22.14
N THR A 247 -13.39 1.95 -21.94
CA THR A 247 -14.01 3.03 -22.73
C THR A 247 -13.82 4.42 -22.12
N GLU A 248 -13.29 4.48 -20.90
CA GLU A 248 -13.03 5.69 -20.12
C GLU A 248 -11.58 5.64 -19.64
N ASP A 249 -10.93 6.80 -19.54
CA ASP A 249 -9.58 6.92 -18.99
C ASP A 249 -9.59 6.96 -17.47
N LEU A 250 -8.50 6.53 -16.84
CA LEU A 250 -8.44 6.40 -15.40
C LEU A 250 -7.97 7.69 -14.74
N TRP A 251 -8.92 8.36 -14.09
CA TRP A 251 -8.65 9.46 -13.16
C TRP A 251 -8.41 8.93 -11.74
N ILE A 252 -7.42 9.50 -11.06
CA ILE A 252 -6.95 9.10 -9.74
C ILE A 252 -6.80 10.36 -8.89
N LYS A 253 -7.61 10.46 -7.83
CA LYS A 253 -7.57 11.62 -6.93
C LYS A 253 -6.46 11.44 -5.90
N ASN A 254 -5.69 12.50 -5.66
CA ASN A 254 -4.67 12.54 -4.61
C ASN A 254 -5.29 12.66 -3.20
N VAL A 255 -5.98 11.61 -2.75
CA VAL A 255 -6.67 11.56 -1.46
C VAL A 255 -6.59 10.14 -0.87
N VAL A 256 -6.02 10.02 0.34
CA VAL A 256 -5.92 8.75 1.08
C VAL A 256 -7.32 8.21 1.41
N PRO A 257 -7.68 6.97 1.06
CA PRO A 257 -8.96 6.38 1.46
C PRO A 257 -9.06 6.23 2.98
N LYS A 258 -10.25 6.51 3.55
CA LYS A 258 -10.47 6.47 5.02
C LYS A 258 -10.04 5.16 5.69
N LYS A 259 -10.23 4.01 5.01
CA LYS A 259 -9.78 2.68 5.47
C LYS A 259 -8.25 2.62 5.62
N VAL A 260 -7.52 3.12 4.63
CA VAL A 260 -6.05 3.15 4.58
C VAL A 260 -5.49 4.14 5.60
N SER A 261 -6.11 5.33 5.73
CA SER A 261 -5.76 6.31 6.76
C SER A 261 -5.90 5.74 8.18
N LEU A 262 -6.99 5.01 8.47
CA LEU A 262 -7.19 4.32 9.74
C LEU A 262 -6.18 3.16 9.94
N MET A 263 -5.85 2.42 8.87
CA MET A 263 -4.85 1.36 8.94
C MET A 263 -3.43 1.90 9.19
N ASN A 264 -3.05 3.03 8.61
CA ASN A 264 -1.80 3.73 8.91
C ASN A 264 -1.80 4.16 10.38
N PHE A 265 -2.84 4.88 10.84
CA PHE A 265 -2.94 5.28 12.25
C PHE A 265 -2.77 4.11 13.24
N ILE A 266 -3.44 2.97 12.99
CA ILE A 266 -3.30 1.75 13.82
C ILE A 266 -1.92 1.09 13.67
N THR A 267 -1.31 1.18 12.48
CA THR A 267 0.02 0.65 12.17
C THR A 267 1.09 1.41 12.95
N ASP A 268 0.99 2.74 12.98
CA ASP A 268 2.02 3.63 13.52
C ASP A 268 1.85 3.80 15.04
N ASN A 269 0.61 3.81 15.53
CA ASN A 269 0.25 3.98 16.94
C ASN A 269 -0.17 2.64 17.60
N ASN A 270 0.35 1.51 17.13
CA ASN A 270 -0.09 0.16 17.54
C ASN A 270 0.02 -0.10 19.05
N TRP A 271 0.97 0.55 19.74
CA TRP A 271 1.15 0.51 21.19
C TRP A 271 0.04 1.28 21.93
N LEU A 272 -0.31 2.47 21.44
CA LEU A 272 -1.34 3.34 22.01
C LEU A 272 -2.72 2.72 21.83
N VAL A 273 -2.99 2.19 20.64
CA VAL A 273 -4.19 1.39 20.36
C VAL A 273 -4.27 0.19 21.31
N GLY A 274 -3.16 -0.52 21.51
CA GLY A 274 -3.08 -1.62 22.47
C GLY A 274 -3.39 -1.21 23.91
N PHE A 275 -2.82 -0.08 24.36
CA PHE A 275 -3.04 0.47 25.70
C PHE A 275 -4.50 0.89 25.93
N ILE A 276 -5.13 1.52 24.94
CA ILE A 276 -6.55 1.87 24.95
C ILE A 276 -7.41 0.60 25.07
N PHE A 277 -7.16 -0.43 24.25
CA PHE A 277 -7.92 -1.67 24.31
C PHE A 277 -7.64 -2.50 25.57
N LEU A 278 -6.44 -2.42 26.16
CA LEU A 278 -6.14 -2.99 27.49
C LEU A 278 -7.04 -2.36 28.56
N ILE A 279 -7.09 -1.02 28.62
CA ILE A 279 -7.92 -0.30 29.59
C ILE A 279 -9.40 -0.66 29.41
N ILE A 280 -9.94 -0.56 28.19
CA ILE A 280 -11.36 -0.82 27.92
C ILE A 280 -11.72 -2.28 28.23
N SER A 281 -10.92 -3.25 27.78
CA SER A 281 -11.15 -4.67 28.06
C SER A 281 -11.15 -4.96 29.55
N SER A 282 -10.25 -4.32 30.30
CA SER A 282 -10.13 -4.50 31.75
C SER A 282 -11.27 -3.86 32.54
N CYS A 283 -11.66 -2.64 32.19
CA CYS A 283 -12.80 -1.95 32.82
C CYS A 283 -14.09 -2.75 32.64
N LEU A 284 -14.35 -3.26 31.44
CA LEU A 284 -15.53 -4.08 31.14
C LEU A 284 -15.45 -5.46 31.81
N ALA A 285 -14.32 -6.15 31.74
CA ALA A 285 -14.14 -7.46 32.38
C ALA A 285 -14.35 -7.38 33.90
N SER A 286 -13.80 -6.35 34.55
CA SER A 286 -13.98 -6.13 35.99
C SER A 286 -15.43 -5.79 36.32
N MET A 287 -16.09 -4.95 35.51
CA MET A 287 -17.52 -4.64 35.66
C MET A 287 -18.38 -5.91 35.63
N PHE A 288 -18.23 -6.77 34.61
CA PHE A 288 -19.03 -8.00 34.51
C PHE A 288 -18.69 -9.03 35.58
N ALA A 289 -17.40 -9.20 35.91
CA ALA A 289 -16.98 -10.10 36.99
C ALA A 289 -17.55 -9.66 38.35
N GLY A 290 -17.51 -8.37 38.67
CA GLY A 290 -17.94 -7.83 39.96
C GLY A 290 -19.45 -7.87 40.14
N LEU A 291 -20.21 -7.51 39.10
CA LEU A 291 -21.68 -7.59 39.10
C LEU A 291 -22.21 -9.02 39.27
N ILE A 292 -21.40 -10.05 38.95
CA ILE A 292 -21.76 -11.45 39.17
C ILE A 292 -21.26 -11.95 40.53
N ALA A 293 -19.99 -11.69 40.88
CA ALA A 293 -19.37 -12.22 42.09
C ALA A 293 -19.90 -11.60 43.39
N PHE A 294 -20.36 -10.34 43.34
CA PHE A 294 -20.88 -9.58 44.48
C PHE A 294 -22.34 -9.15 44.29
N ARG A 295 -23.08 -9.83 43.42
CA ARG A 295 -24.47 -9.46 43.03
C ARG A 295 -25.41 -9.23 44.22
N ASP A 296 -25.18 -9.96 45.32
CA ASP A 296 -26.02 -9.98 46.51
C ASP A 296 -25.73 -8.77 47.44
N ASP A 297 -24.69 -7.97 47.17
CA ASP A 297 -24.29 -6.75 47.92
C ASP A 297 -24.75 -5.43 47.23
N GLU A 298 -25.63 -5.49 46.23
CA GLU A 298 -26.06 -4.38 45.35
C GLU A 298 -24.93 -3.43 44.84
N PRO A 299 -23.80 -3.96 44.30
CA PRO A 299 -22.58 -3.19 44.10
C PRO A 299 -22.63 -2.24 42.90
N SER A 300 -22.13 -1.00 43.09
CA SER A 300 -22.12 -0.01 42.01
C SER A 300 -21.11 -0.37 40.90
N ALA A 301 -21.58 -0.47 39.66
CA ALA A 301 -20.74 -0.78 38.49
C ALA A 301 -19.55 0.19 38.29
N LYS A 302 -19.69 1.45 38.73
CA LYS A 302 -18.61 2.46 38.71
C LYS A 302 -17.39 2.04 39.53
N GLY A 303 -17.60 1.35 40.66
CA GLY A 303 -16.51 0.82 41.49
C GLY A 303 -15.70 -0.23 40.74
N PHE A 304 -16.37 -1.20 40.10
CA PHE A 304 -15.69 -2.25 39.33
C PHE A 304 -15.00 -1.73 38.07
N ILE A 305 -15.56 -0.73 37.38
CA ILE A 305 -14.85 -0.04 36.29
C ILE A 305 -13.51 0.51 36.78
N LEU A 306 -13.47 1.13 37.96
CA LEU A 306 -12.24 1.63 38.56
C LEU A 306 -11.28 0.50 39.00
N PHE A 307 -11.79 -0.62 39.51
CA PHE A 307 -10.96 -1.82 39.77
C PHE A 307 -10.30 -2.36 38.50
N GLY A 308 -10.99 -2.31 37.35
CA GLY A 308 -10.41 -2.69 36.06
C GLY A 308 -9.15 -1.90 35.67
N VAL A 309 -9.01 -0.65 36.12
CA VAL A 309 -7.81 0.17 35.86
C VAL A 309 -6.57 -0.40 36.56
N TRP A 310 -6.70 -1.10 37.69
CA TRP A 310 -5.57 -1.67 38.43
C TRP A 310 -4.82 -2.78 37.67
N ASN A 311 -5.45 -3.42 36.68
CA ASN A 311 -4.79 -4.38 35.79
C ASN A 311 -3.79 -3.72 34.82
N VAL A 312 -3.82 -2.40 34.64
CA VAL A 312 -2.77 -1.66 33.92
C VAL A 312 -1.44 -1.76 34.68
N LEU A 313 -1.48 -1.97 36.00
CA LEU A 313 -0.33 -2.30 36.86
C LEU A 313 -0.08 -3.82 36.93
N THR A 314 -0.48 -4.57 35.89
CA THR A 314 -0.58 -6.06 35.79
C THR A 314 -1.68 -6.70 36.65
N LEU A 315 -1.96 -7.97 36.38
CA LEU A 315 -2.84 -8.83 37.18
C LEU A 315 -2.47 -8.84 38.69
N ILE A 316 -1.20 -8.63 39.04
CA ILE A 316 -0.77 -8.50 40.45
C ILE A 316 -1.40 -7.26 41.09
N GLY A 317 -1.44 -6.12 40.40
CA GLY A 317 -2.12 -4.92 40.84
C GLY A 317 -3.63 -5.13 41.04
N PHE A 318 -4.26 -5.89 40.15
CA PHE A 318 -5.67 -6.27 40.27
C PHE A 318 -5.96 -7.20 41.47
N ILE A 319 -5.08 -8.18 41.73
CA ILE A 319 -5.17 -9.07 42.90
C ILE A 319 -4.98 -8.27 44.19
N ILE A 320 -3.99 -7.38 44.27
CA ILE A 320 -3.77 -6.49 45.42
C ILE A 320 -5.00 -5.63 45.69
N ALA A 321 -5.56 -4.99 44.65
CA ALA A 321 -6.78 -4.18 44.78
C ALA A 321 -7.97 -5.02 45.28
N THR A 322 -8.11 -6.26 44.79
CA THR A 322 -9.16 -7.20 45.24
C THR A 322 -9.01 -7.62 46.71
N ILE A 323 -7.77 -7.79 47.20
CA ILE A 323 -7.51 -8.09 48.62
C ILE A 323 -7.99 -6.93 49.50
N PHE A 324 -7.62 -5.68 49.14
CA PHE A 324 -8.01 -4.46 49.85
C PHE A 324 -9.49 -4.07 49.69
N MET A 325 -10.26 -4.71 48.80
CA MET A 325 -11.69 -4.50 48.70
C MET A 325 -12.38 -4.96 50.00
N LYS A 326 -13.08 -4.06 50.69
CA LYS A 326 -13.84 -4.41 51.90
C LYS A 326 -15.02 -5.31 51.54
N THR A 327 -15.18 -6.38 52.32
CA THR A 327 -16.28 -7.36 52.26
C THR A 327 -16.94 -7.45 53.64
N LEU A 328 -18.14 -8.02 53.71
CA LEU A 328 -18.84 -8.24 54.98
C LEU A 328 -18.16 -9.32 55.86
N GLU A 329 -17.37 -10.21 55.25
CA GLU A 329 -16.50 -11.16 55.94
C GLU A 329 -15.04 -10.70 55.88
N ASP A 330 -14.32 -10.82 57.01
CA ASP A 330 -12.89 -10.60 57.11
C ASP A 330 -12.11 -11.83 56.61
N GLY A 331 -11.47 -11.72 55.44
CA GLY A 331 -10.54 -12.72 54.94
C GLY A 331 -10.60 -12.98 53.43
N TRP A 332 -10.23 -14.20 53.03
CA TRP A 332 -10.33 -14.70 51.66
C TRP A 332 -11.76 -15.21 51.37
N ASP A 333 -12.68 -14.27 51.27
CA ASP A 333 -14.06 -14.49 50.79
C ASP A 333 -14.04 -15.22 49.43
N LYS A 334 -14.84 -16.28 49.28
CA LYS A 334 -14.97 -17.06 48.03
C LYS A 334 -15.38 -16.18 46.85
N ARG A 335 -16.13 -15.09 47.08
CA ARG A 335 -16.50 -14.09 46.07
C ARG A 335 -15.28 -13.37 45.50
N LYS A 336 -14.23 -13.10 46.29
CA LYS A 336 -12.96 -12.52 45.79
C LYS A 336 -12.23 -13.48 44.84
N ILE A 337 -12.24 -14.77 45.14
CA ILE A 337 -11.68 -15.81 44.26
C ILE A 337 -12.46 -15.88 42.94
N LEU A 338 -13.80 -15.94 43.05
CA LEU A 338 -14.71 -15.96 41.91
C LEU A 338 -14.57 -14.71 41.02
N PHE A 339 -14.40 -13.54 41.63
CA PHE A 339 -14.17 -12.27 40.93
C PHE A 339 -12.90 -12.27 40.10
N VAL A 340 -11.76 -12.70 40.65
CA VAL A 340 -10.49 -12.80 39.90
C VAL A 340 -10.59 -13.84 38.77
N PHE A 341 -11.24 -14.98 39.01
CA PHE A 341 -11.47 -15.99 37.98
C PHE A 341 -12.35 -15.46 36.83
N LEU A 342 -13.51 -14.90 37.15
CA LEU A 342 -14.43 -14.33 36.16
C LEU A 342 -13.82 -13.15 35.41
N PHE A 343 -13.00 -12.32 36.08
CA PHE A 343 -12.27 -11.22 35.45
C PHE A 343 -11.37 -11.74 34.32
N SER A 344 -10.54 -12.75 34.59
CA SER A 344 -9.66 -13.35 33.57
C SER A 344 -10.46 -13.96 32.40
N VAL A 345 -11.57 -14.65 32.69
CA VAL A 345 -12.45 -15.22 31.65
C VAL A 345 -13.07 -14.10 30.78
N PHE A 346 -13.70 -13.09 31.38
CA PHE A 346 -14.31 -12.00 30.63
C PHE A 346 -13.28 -11.17 29.87
N PHE A 347 -12.09 -10.94 30.42
CA PHE A 347 -11.02 -10.20 29.73
C PHE A 347 -10.55 -10.91 28.45
N LEU A 348 -10.39 -12.24 28.49
CA LEU A 348 -10.04 -13.03 27.31
C LEU A 348 -11.16 -12.99 26.26
N ILE A 349 -12.42 -13.12 26.68
CA ILE A 349 -13.59 -13.03 25.78
C ILE A 349 -13.68 -11.63 25.14
N ILE A 350 -13.62 -10.56 25.93
CA ILE A 350 -13.78 -9.17 25.48
C ILE A 350 -12.63 -8.75 24.56
N SER A 351 -11.39 -9.09 24.90
CA SER A 351 -10.24 -8.81 24.03
C SER A 351 -10.28 -9.61 22.72
N TYR A 352 -10.84 -10.83 22.71
CA TYR A 352 -11.10 -11.57 21.48
C TYR A 352 -12.24 -10.96 20.65
N ILE A 353 -13.32 -10.49 21.28
CA ILE A 353 -14.40 -9.77 20.60
C ILE A 353 -13.87 -8.49 19.95
N PHE A 354 -13.14 -7.65 20.68
CA PHE A 354 -12.55 -6.42 20.11
C PHE A 354 -11.57 -6.70 18.98
N GLN A 355 -10.74 -7.75 19.09
CA GLN A 355 -9.88 -8.16 17.98
C GLN A 355 -10.71 -8.50 16.73
N ASN A 356 -11.76 -9.31 16.85
CA ASN A 356 -12.60 -9.70 15.71
C ASN A 356 -13.40 -8.52 15.15
N VAL A 357 -13.96 -7.65 16.00
CA VAL A 357 -14.68 -6.44 15.57
C VAL A 357 -13.77 -5.52 14.76
N LEU A 358 -12.53 -5.29 15.19
CA LEU A 358 -11.55 -4.55 14.39
C LEU A 358 -11.23 -5.26 13.08
N MET A 359 -10.98 -6.57 13.12
CA MET A 359 -10.72 -7.40 11.93
C MET A 359 -11.92 -7.52 10.97
N LEU A 360 -13.10 -6.98 11.31
CA LEU A 360 -14.27 -6.85 10.42
C LEU A 360 -14.40 -5.45 9.80
N PHE A 361 -13.74 -4.43 10.35
CA PHE A 361 -13.63 -3.10 9.72
C PHE A 361 -12.52 -3.05 8.65
N PHE A 362 -11.69 -4.10 8.57
CA PHE A 362 -10.56 -4.22 7.65
C PHE A 362 -10.73 -5.47 6.78
#